data_AF-A0A804LIA2-F1
#
_entry.id   AF-A0A804LIA2-F1
#
_cell.length_a   1.000
_cell.length_b   1.000
_cell.length_c   1.000
_cell.angle_alpha   90.00
_cell.angle_beta   90.00
_cell.angle_gamma   90.00
#
_symmetry.space_group_name_H-M   'P 1'
#
loop_
_entity.id
_entity.type
_entity.pdbx_description
1 polymer ?
#
loop_
_entity_poly.entity_id
_entity_poly.type
_entity_poly.pdbx_seq_one_letter_code
_entity_poly.pdbx_strand_id
1 'polypeptide(L)'
;MELVAIDLQDKPAWYKDKVYAQGTVPSLEHDSEVRGESLDLIRYIDSNFDGPALLPEDAAKRQFADELFASANAFTKALYSPLLSHAAVSDEVVAALDKLEADLSKFDDGPFFLGQFSLADVAYVTILERVQIYYSHLRNYDIAQGRSNLQEFIDEMNKIEAYAQTKNDPLFLLDLAKNHLKIA
;
A
#
# COMPACT_ATOMS: atom_id res chain seq x y z
N MET A 1 0.99 -0.50 22.14
CA MET A 1 1.55 0.39 21.09
C MET A 1 0.97 1.78 21.30
N GLU A 2 1.82 2.79 21.33
CA GLU A 2 1.41 4.19 21.33
C GLU A 2 1.53 4.73 19.90
N LEU A 3 0.53 5.50 19.44
CA LEU A 3 0.52 6.11 18.11
C LEU A 3 0.71 7.61 18.24
N VAL A 4 1.73 8.14 17.59
CA VAL A 4 2.01 9.58 17.51
C VAL A 4 1.84 10.03 16.07
N ALA A 5 0.78 10.79 15.80
CA ALA A 5 0.53 11.35 14.48
C ALA A 5 1.53 12.47 14.17
N ILE A 6 2.15 12.40 12.99
CA ILE A 6 3.05 13.44 12.47
C ILE A 6 2.35 14.14 11.32
N ASP A 7 2.09 15.43 11.46
CA ASP A 7 1.63 16.26 10.35
C ASP A 7 2.75 16.36 9.30
N LEU A 8 2.47 15.95 8.07
CA LEU A 8 3.45 15.98 6.98
C LEU A 8 3.63 17.37 6.36
N GLN A 9 2.68 18.28 6.56
CA GLN A 9 2.74 19.67 6.09
C GLN A 9 3.49 20.55 7.10
N ASP A 10 3.40 20.22 8.39
CA ASP A 10 4.10 20.91 9.49
C ASP A 10 4.78 19.89 10.42
N LYS A 11 5.84 19.25 9.92
CA LYS A 11 6.56 18.24 10.69
C LYS A 11 7.21 18.86 11.93
N PRO A 12 6.93 18.36 13.15
CA PRO A 12 7.51 18.93 14.34
C PRO A 12 9.03 18.70 14.38
N ALA A 13 9.79 19.75 14.71
CA ALA A 13 11.25 19.71 14.73
C ALA A 13 11.80 18.57 15.63
N TRP A 14 11.14 18.31 16.76
CA TRP A 14 11.56 17.26 17.70
C TRP A 14 11.61 15.87 17.06
N TYR A 15 10.79 15.59 16.04
CA TYR A 15 10.76 14.26 15.43
C TYR A 15 12.08 13.96 14.74
N LYS A 16 12.58 14.91 13.93
CA LYS A 16 13.87 14.76 13.26
C LYS A 16 15.03 14.85 14.23
N ASP A 17 14.94 15.76 15.21
CA ASP A 17 16.07 16.06 16.10
C ASP A 17 16.27 15.00 17.20
N LYS A 18 15.21 14.31 17.62
CA LYS A 18 15.23 13.45 18.81
C LYS A 18 14.77 12.02 18.57
N VAL A 19 14.00 11.74 17.52
CA VAL A 19 13.41 10.41 17.28
C VAL A 19 14.02 9.76 16.06
N TYR A 20 13.77 10.32 14.87
CA TYR A 20 14.22 9.73 13.62
C TYR A 20 14.86 10.76 12.70
N ALA A 21 16.20 10.77 12.66
CA ALA A 21 17.00 11.74 11.92
C ALA A 21 16.70 11.81 10.41
N GLN A 22 16.23 10.70 9.81
CA GLN A 22 15.78 10.72 8.41
C GLN A 22 14.53 11.57 8.19
N GLY A 23 13.70 11.77 9.22
CA GLY A 23 12.50 12.62 9.16
C GLY A 23 11.40 12.10 8.23
N THR A 24 11.51 10.86 7.75
CA THR A 24 10.48 10.15 6.99
C THR A 24 9.50 9.45 7.94
N VAL A 25 8.32 9.10 7.43
CA VAL A 25 7.34 8.27 8.14
C VAL A 25 6.93 7.11 7.23
N PRO A 26 6.45 5.98 7.77
CA PRO A 26 6.43 5.64 9.20
C PRO A 26 7.83 5.42 9.80
N SER A 27 7.94 5.55 11.13
CA SER A 27 9.04 4.99 11.91
C SER A 27 8.48 4.27 13.15
N LEU A 28 9.22 3.30 13.68
CA LEU A 28 8.87 2.52 14.85
C LEU A 28 10.02 2.56 15.86
N GLU A 29 9.74 2.94 17.09
CA GLU A 29 10.65 2.80 18.22
C GLU A 29 10.29 1.53 19.01
N HIS A 30 11.22 0.59 19.10
CA HIS A 30 11.08 -0.64 19.90
C HIS A 30 12.45 -1.08 20.40
N ASP A 31 12.54 -1.47 21.68
CA ASP A 31 13.79 -1.80 22.38
C ASP A 31 14.87 -0.71 22.27
N SER A 32 14.45 0.56 22.44
CA SER A 32 15.31 1.75 22.32
C SER A 32 15.99 1.92 20.95
N GLU A 33 15.51 1.22 19.92
CA GLU A 33 15.94 1.37 18.54
C GLU A 33 14.80 1.90 17.67
N VAL A 34 15.12 2.94 16.89
CA VAL A 34 14.19 3.54 15.91
C VAL A 34 14.48 2.99 14.53
N ARG A 35 13.45 2.46 13.87
CA ARG A 35 13.52 1.85 12.54
C ARG A 35 12.60 2.59 11.58
N GLY A 36 13.01 2.70 10.32
CA GLY A 36 12.20 3.20 9.21
C GLY A 36 11.92 2.12 8.18
N GLU A 37 11.55 2.53 6.96
CA GLU A 37 11.22 1.67 5.82
C GLU A 37 9.97 0.81 6.05
N SER A 38 8.83 1.21 5.46
CA SER A 38 7.53 0.60 5.74
C SER A 38 7.48 -0.92 5.53
N LEU A 39 8.17 -1.45 4.50
CA LEU A 39 8.23 -2.90 4.25
C LEU A 39 9.04 -3.64 5.32
N ASP A 40 10.12 -3.05 5.81
CA ASP A 40 10.91 -3.63 6.90
C ASP A 40 10.12 -3.57 8.21
N LEU A 41 9.36 -2.50 8.44
CA LEU A 41 8.52 -2.36 9.62
C LEU A 41 7.41 -3.42 9.69
N ILE A 42 6.68 -3.67 8.60
CA ILE A 42 5.63 -4.70 8.63
C ILE A 42 6.20 -6.11 8.84
N ARG A 43 7.39 -6.40 8.29
CA ARG A 43 8.11 -7.68 8.54
C ARG A 43 8.60 -7.76 9.98
N TYR A 44 9.12 -6.67 10.53
CA TYR A 44 9.60 -6.59 11.90
C TYR A 44 8.44 -6.81 12.88
N ILE A 45 7.28 -6.19 12.65
CA ILE A 45 6.09 -6.37 13.47
C ILE A 45 5.65 -7.84 13.49
N ASP A 46 5.50 -8.46 12.31
CA ASP A 46 5.10 -9.87 12.18
C ASP A 46 6.08 -10.84 12.85
N SER A 47 7.38 -10.49 12.90
CA SER A 47 8.42 -11.37 13.47
C SER A 47 8.69 -11.18 14.96
N ASN A 48 8.31 -10.04 15.56
CA ASN A 48 8.72 -9.66 16.92
C ASN A 48 7.56 -9.41 17.89
N PHE A 49 6.31 -9.40 17.42
CA PHE A 49 5.13 -9.17 18.25
C PHE A 49 4.18 -10.36 18.18
N ASP A 50 3.46 -10.60 19.28
CA ASP A 50 2.44 -11.65 19.33
C ASP A 50 1.29 -11.34 18.37
N GLY A 51 0.80 -12.37 17.68
CA GLY A 51 -0.32 -12.26 16.76
C GLY A 51 -0.41 -13.46 15.82
N PRO A 52 -1.49 -13.54 15.01
CA PRO A 52 -1.52 -14.47 13.90
C PRO A 52 -0.41 -14.10 12.91
N ALA A 53 0.34 -15.11 12.44
CA ALA A 53 1.37 -14.90 11.42
C ALA A 53 0.73 -14.39 10.11
N LEU A 54 1.31 -13.34 9.54
CA LEU A 54 0.88 -12.70 8.30
C LEU A 54 1.73 -13.13 7.10
N LEU A 55 2.63 -14.10 7.28
CA LEU A 55 3.31 -14.80 6.20
C LEU A 55 3.17 -16.32 6.37
N PRO A 56 2.77 -17.05 5.31
CA PRO A 56 2.58 -18.49 5.38
C PRO A 56 3.91 -19.24 5.56
N GLU A 57 3.87 -20.49 6.02
CA GLU A 57 5.05 -21.37 6.07
C GLU A 57 5.41 -21.96 4.69
N ASP A 58 4.44 -22.01 3.78
CA ASP A 58 4.63 -22.55 2.42
C ASP A 58 5.74 -21.81 1.67
N ALA A 59 6.72 -22.56 1.16
CA ALA A 59 7.90 -22.01 0.53
C ALA A 59 7.59 -21.26 -0.78
N ALA A 60 6.62 -21.72 -1.57
CA ALA A 60 6.26 -21.08 -2.83
C ALA A 60 5.52 -19.75 -2.57
N LYS A 61 4.64 -19.72 -1.57
CA LYS A 61 3.97 -18.48 -1.12
C LYS A 61 4.97 -17.48 -0.54
N ARG A 62 5.95 -17.94 0.26
CA ARG A 62 7.04 -17.07 0.76
C ARG A 62 7.87 -16.47 -0.36
N GLN A 63 8.28 -17.29 -1.34
CA GLN A 63 9.02 -16.79 -2.49
C GLN A 63 8.20 -15.74 -3.25
N PHE A 64 6.90 -15.98 -3.45
CA PHE A 64 6.06 -15.00 -4.14
C PHE A 64 5.86 -13.71 -3.35
N ALA A 65 5.75 -13.79 -2.02
CA ALA A 65 5.72 -12.60 -1.18
C ALA A 65 6.99 -11.75 -1.38
N ASP A 66 8.18 -12.36 -1.40
CA ASP A 66 9.43 -11.65 -1.65
C ASP A 66 9.49 -11.03 -3.06
N GLU A 67 8.96 -11.71 -4.08
CA GLU A 67 8.80 -11.15 -5.43
C GLU A 67 7.88 -9.91 -5.44
N LEU A 68 6.75 -9.98 -4.73
CA LEU A 68 5.81 -8.85 -4.59
C LEU A 68 6.49 -7.68 -3.88
N PHE A 69 7.13 -7.90 -2.73
CA PHE A 69 7.84 -6.85 -2.02
C PHE A 69 8.94 -6.18 -2.85
N ALA A 70 9.70 -6.96 -3.63
CA ALA A 70 10.72 -6.42 -4.53
C ALA A 70 10.10 -5.57 -5.66
N SER A 71 8.87 -5.86 -6.07
CA SER A 71 8.18 -5.16 -7.15
C SER A 71 7.31 -3.97 -6.70
N ALA A 72 6.98 -3.86 -5.42
CA ALA A 72 6.05 -2.86 -4.88
C ALA A 72 6.40 -1.41 -5.25
N ASN A 73 7.68 -1.04 -5.21
CA ASN A 73 8.13 0.30 -5.59
C ASN A 73 7.96 0.57 -7.10
N ALA A 74 8.28 -0.42 -7.94
CA ALA A 74 8.11 -0.31 -9.39
C ALA A 74 6.62 -0.19 -9.76
N PHE A 75 5.77 -1.00 -9.13
CA PHE A 75 4.32 -0.93 -9.25
C PHE A 75 3.78 0.45 -8.85
N THR A 76 4.17 0.95 -7.67
CA THR A 76 3.78 2.29 -7.19
C THR A 76 4.17 3.37 -8.18
N LYS A 77 5.41 3.32 -8.68
CA LYS A 77 5.92 4.30 -9.65
C LYS A 77 5.14 4.28 -10.95
N ALA A 78 4.82 3.10 -11.48
CA ALA A 78 4.05 2.96 -12.72
C ALA A 78 2.67 3.64 -12.59
N LEU A 79 1.99 3.47 -11.44
CA LEU A 79 0.68 4.06 -11.21
C LEU A 79 0.72 5.56 -10.86
N TYR A 80 1.76 6.05 -10.17
CA TYR A 80 1.82 7.46 -9.77
C TYR A 80 2.44 8.37 -10.82
N SER A 81 3.33 7.87 -11.68
CA SER A 81 4.05 8.69 -12.67
C SER A 81 3.12 9.47 -13.63
N PRO A 82 2.07 8.86 -14.22
CA PRO A 82 1.12 9.60 -15.06
C PRO A 82 0.24 10.59 -14.27
N LEU A 83 -0.06 10.28 -13.01
CA LEU A 83 -0.81 11.19 -12.15
C LEU A 83 0.00 12.47 -11.86
N LEU A 84 1.29 12.31 -11.50
CA LEU A 84 2.22 13.40 -11.21
C LEU A 84 2.58 14.25 -12.43
N SER A 85 2.60 13.64 -13.62
CA SER A 85 2.87 14.34 -14.89
C SER A 85 1.63 14.87 -15.59
N HIS A 86 0.45 14.73 -14.96
CA HIS A 86 -0.86 15.07 -15.55
C HIS A 86 -1.15 14.38 -16.89
N ALA A 87 -0.51 13.23 -17.14
CA ALA A 87 -0.72 12.45 -18.35
C ALA A 87 -2.00 11.62 -18.27
N ALA A 88 -2.51 11.21 -19.43
CA ALA A 88 -3.54 10.19 -19.53
C ALA A 88 -3.04 8.84 -18.98
N VAL A 89 -3.96 7.89 -18.79
CA VAL A 89 -3.62 6.49 -18.48
C VAL A 89 -2.75 5.95 -19.61
N SER A 90 -1.56 5.45 -19.27
CA SER A 90 -0.59 4.90 -20.24
C SER A 90 -0.69 3.38 -20.33
N ASP A 91 -0.13 2.81 -21.40
CA ASP A 91 0.01 1.35 -21.54
C ASP A 91 0.81 0.73 -20.38
N GLU A 92 1.73 1.48 -19.78
CA GLU A 92 2.49 1.06 -18.59
C GLU A 92 1.57 0.89 -17.36
N VAL A 93 0.60 1.79 -17.17
CA VAL A 93 -0.40 1.65 -16.09
C VAL A 93 -1.27 0.43 -16.32
N VAL A 94 -1.75 0.25 -17.55
CA VAL A 94 -2.58 -0.91 -17.92
C VAL A 94 -1.80 -2.20 -17.70
N ALA A 95 -0.56 -2.28 -18.17
CA ALA A 95 0.30 -3.44 -17.98
C ALA A 95 0.60 -3.74 -16.50
N ALA A 96 0.79 -2.70 -15.67
CA ALA A 96 0.98 -2.87 -14.23
C ALA A 96 -0.27 -3.44 -13.54
N LEU A 97 -1.46 -2.97 -13.91
CA LEU A 97 -2.73 -3.48 -13.38
C LEU A 97 -3.05 -4.88 -13.90
N ASP A 98 -2.75 -5.19 -15.15
CA ASP A 98 -2.94 -6.53 -15.73
C ASP A 98 -1.96 -7.54 -15.10
N LYS A 99 -0.74 -7.12 -14.79
CA LYS A 99 0.19 -7.92 -14.01
C LYS A 99 -0.36 -8.19 -12.60
N LEU A 100 -0.92 -7.17 -11.95
CA LEU A 100 -1.51 -7.31 -10.62
C LEU A 100 -2.69 -8.32 -10.62
N GLU A 101 -3.55 -8.25 -11.64
CA GLU A 101 -4.63 -9.20 -11.86
C GLU A 101 -4.10 -10.63 -12.00
N ALA A 102 -3.02 -10.82 -12.77
CA ALA A 102 -2.38 -12.12 -12.91
C ALA A 102 -1.73 -12.59 -11.59
N ASP A 103 -1.10 -11.69 -10.85
CA ASP A 103 -0.46 -11.96 -9.56
C ASP A 103 -1.50 -12.40 -8.50
N LEU A 104 -2.69 -11.78 -8.47
CA LEU A 104 -3.80 -12.18 -7.61
C LEU A 104 -4.39 -13.56 -7.99
N SER A 105 -4.25 -13.98 -9.24
CA SER A 105 -4.71 -15.30 -9.71
C SER A 105 -3.74 -16.45 -9.43
N LYS A 106 -2.57 -16.18 -8.84
CA LYS A 106 -1.47 -17.17 -8.71
C LYS A 106 -1.81 -18.34 -7.78
N PHE A 107 -2.63 -18.11 -6.76
CA PHE A 107 -3.10 -19.13 -5.82
C PHE A 107 -4.62 -19.15 -5.83
N ASP A 108 -5.22 -20.34 -5.86
CA ASP A 108 -6.67 -20.56 -6.02
C ASP A 108 -7.39 -20.81 -4.68
N ASP A 109 -6.69 -20.67 -3.56
CA ASP A 109 -7.20 -20.91 -2.21
C ASP A 109 -7.66 -19.63 -1.48
N GLY A 110 -7.85 -18.54 -2.22
CA GLY A 110 -8.59 -17.37 -1.77
C GLY A 110 -8.24 -16.07 -2.54
N PRO A 111 -8.82 -14.93 -2.14
CA PRO A 111 -8.86 -13.69 -2.92
C PRO A 111 -7.63 -12.78 -2.74
N PHE A 112 -6.65 -13.23 -1.95
CA PHE A 112 -5.46 -12.46 -1.58
C PHE A 112 -4.23 -12.95 -2.35
N PHE A 113 -3.14 -12.17 -2.36
CA PHE A 113 -1.94 -12.52 -3.13
C PHE A 113 -1.36 -13.89 -2.79
N LEU A 114 -1.52 -14.34 -1.55
CA LEU A 114 -1.05 -15.63 -1.05
C LEU A 114 -2.22 -16.57 -0.71
N GLY A 115 -3.40 -16.35 -1.30
CA GLY A 115 -4.66 -17.03 -1.01
C GLY A 115 -5.34 -16.54 0.27
N GLN A 116 -4.57 -16.35 1.34
CA GLN A 116 -5.04 -15.77 2.61
C GLN A 116 -4.41 -14.38 2.85
N PHE A 117 -5.08 -13.57 3.66
CA PHE A 117 -4.61 -12.24 4.02
C PHE A 117 -3.20 -12.31 4.64
N SER A 118 -2.32 -11.43 4.16
CA SER A 118 -0.89 -11.49 4.43
C SER A 118 -0.24 -10.10 4.38
N LEU A 119 1.04 -10.04 4.74
CA LEU A 119 1.86 -8.83 4.58
C LEU A 119 1.95 -8.35 3.13
N ALA A 120 1.81 -9.25 2.15
CA ALA A 120 1.80 -8.87 0.74
C ALA A 120 0.59 -7.98 0.42
N ASP A 121 -0.58 -8.29 0.96
CA ASP A 121 -1.80 -7.50 0.78
C ASP A 121 -1.66 -6.14 1.47
N VAL A 122 -1.11 -6.11 2.69
CA VAL A 122 -0.82 -4.88 3.45
C VAL A 122 0.11 -3.93 2.68
N ALA A 123 1.12 -4.47 2.00
CA ALA A 123 2.07 -3.68 1.22
C ALA A 123 1.42 -2.97 0.01
N TYR A 124 0.33 -3.51 -0.54
CA TYR A 124 -0.29 -3.00 -1.76
C TYR A 124 -1.59 -2.23 -1.52
N VAL A 125 -2.40 -2.62 -0.52
CA VAL A 125 -3.78 -2.12 -0.37
C VAL A 125 -3.86 -0.60 -0.29
N THR A 126 -2.93 0.05 0.42
CA THR A 126 -2.98 1.51 0.60
C THR A 126 -2.59 2.28 -0.67
N ILE A 127 -1.83 1.66 -1.58
CA ILE A 127 -1.54 2.19 -2.91
C ILE A 127 -2.80 2.06 -3.76
N LEU A 128 -3.41 0.87 -3.76
CA LEU A 128 -4.62 0.55 -4.54
C LEU A 128 -5.82 1.43 -4.14
N GLU A 129 -6.03 1.66 -2.85
CA GLU A 129 -7.06 2.57 -2.33
C GLU A 129 -6.93 3.96 -2.94
N ARG A 130 -5.72 4.53 -2.91
CA ARG A 130 -5.47 5.89 -3.39
C ARG A 130 -5.58 5.98 -4.91
N VAL A 131 -4.96 5.06 -5.63
CA VAL A 131 -4.99 5.08 -7.10
C VAL A 131 -6.40 4.81 -7.64
N GLN A 132 -7.21 3.98 -6.99
CA GLN A 132 -8.63 3.80 -7.35
C GLN A 132 -9.38 5.13 -7.30
N ILE A 133 -9.25 5.87 -6.19
CA ILE A 133 -9.86 7.20 -6.03
C ILE A 133 -9.32 8.16 -7.10
N TYR A 134 -8.01 8.23 -7.27
CA TYR A 134 -7.37 9.22 -8.14
C TYR A 134 -7.70 8.97 -9.62
N TYR A 135 -7.58 7.75 -10.11
CA TYR A 135 -7.90 7.44 -11.50
C TYR A 135 -9.39 7.57 -11.80
N SER A 136 -10.27 7.20 -10.88
CA SER A 136 -11.71 7.40 -11.04
C SER A 136 -12.06 8.89 -11.17
N HIS A 137 -11.59 9.73 -10.23
CA HIS A 137 -11.97 11.15 -10.20
C HIS A 137 -11.23 12.02 -11.21
N LEU A 138 -9.96 11.72 -11.48
CA LEU A 138 -9.09 12.58 -12.29
C LEU A 138 -8.95 12.12 -13.74
N ARG A 139 -9.29 10.86 -14.04
CA ARG A 139 -9.14 10.26 -15.38
C ARG A 139 -10.39 9.53 -15.86
N ASN A 140 -11.45 9.45 -15.06
CA ASN A 140 -12.63 8.64 -15.36
C ASN A 140 -12.26 7.20 -15.75
N TYR A 141 -11.28 6.64 -15.04
CA TYR A 141 -10.74 5.30 -15.30
C TYR A 141 -10.95 4.43 -14.07
N ASP A 142 -11.65 3.31 -14.26
CA ASP A 142 -11.84 2.29 -13.24
C ASP A 142 -10.73 1.23 -13.35
N ILE A 143 -9.90 1.14 -12.32
CA ILE A 143 -8.76 0.21 -12.30
C ILE A 143 -9.21 -1.25 -12.22
N ALA A 144 -10.41 -1.53 -11.72
CA ALA A 144 -10.94 -2.88 -11.56
C ALA A 144 -11.75 -3.35 -12.79
N GLN A 145 -12.06 -2.44 -13.72
CA GLN A 145 -12.82 -2.79 -14.92
C GLN A 145 -12.06 -3.83 -15.77
N GLY A 146 -12.67 -5.01 -15.94
CA GLY A 146 -12.06 -6.13 -16.66
C GLY A 146 -11.04 -6.93 -15.85
N ARG A 147 -10.88 -6.65 -14.55
CA ARG A 147 -9.93 -7.29 -13.63
C ARG A 147 -10.68 -7.85 -12.43
N SER A 148 -11.26 -9.04 -12.60
CA SER A 148 -12.16 -9.64 -11.62
C SER A 148 -11.46 -9.99 -10.31
N ASN A 149 -10.21 -10.46 -10.36
CA ASN A 149 -9.46 -10.79 -9.14
C ASN A 149 -9.12 -9.53 -8.36
N LEU A 150 -8.77 -8.43 -9.05
CA LEU A 150 -8.57 -7.12 -8.40
C LEU A 150 -9.87 -6.59 -7.76
N GLN A 151 -11.01 -6.73 -8.45
CA GLN A 151 -12.30 -6.35 -7.88
C GLN A 151 -12.60 -7.14 -6.60
N GLU A 152 -12.44 -8.48 -6.66
CA GLU A 152 -12.65 -9.36 -5.51
C GLU A 152 -11.69 -9.04 -4.35
N PHE A 153 -10.40 -8.83 -4.64
CA PHE A 153 -9.41 -8.38 -3.66
C PHE A 153 -9.85 -7.10 -2.94
N ILE A 154 -10.31 -6.09 -3.69
CA ILE A 154 -10.77 -4.82 -3.11
C ILE A 154 -11.98 -5.05 -2.20
N ASP A 155 -12.95 -5.86 -2.64
CA ASP A 155 -14.16 -6.14 -1.88
C ASP A 155 -13.86 -6.91 -0.58
N GLU A 156 -12.94 -7.89 -0.63
CA GLU A 156 -12.54 -8.69 0.52
C GLU A 156 -11.66 -7.91 1.50
N MET A 157 -10.72 -7.08 0.99
CA MET A 157 -9.96 -6.16 1.84
C MET A 157 -10.89 -5.23 2.63
N ASN A 158 -11.92 -4.67 1.99
CA ASN A 158 -12.87 -3.76 2.66
C ASN A 158 -13.71 -4.42 3.76
N LYS A 159 -13.76 -5.75 3.83
CA LYS A 159 -14.43 -6.50 4.93
C LYS A 159 -13.54 -6.67 6.16
N ILE A 160 -12.22 -6.45 6.03
CA ILE A 160 -11.27 -6.57 7.14
C ILE A 160 -11.40 -5.34 8.03
N GLU A 161 -11.93 -5.52 9.24
CA GLU A 161 -12.14 -4.43 10.20
C GLU A 161 -10.85 -3.63 10.47
N ALA A 162 -9.73 -4.32 10.66
CA ALA A 162 -8.43 -3.70 10.90
C ALA A 162 -8.00 -2.77 9.75
N TYR A 163 -8.27 -3.12 8.50
CA TYR A 163 -8.02 -2.24 7.35
C TYR A 163 -9.03 -1.08 7.31
N ALA A 164 -10.32 -1.39 7.46
CA ALA A 164 -11.40 -0.39 7.40
C ALA A 164 -11.18 0.78 8.39
N GLN A 165 -10.67 0.49 9.59
CA GLN A 165 -10.35 1.50 10.61
C GLN A 165 -9.19 2.45 10.22
N THR A 166 -8.35 2.07 9.25
CA THR A 166 -7.20 2.87 8.78
C THR A 166 -7.50 3.72 7.55
N LYS A 167 -8.66 3.51 6.92
CA LYS A 167 -9.04 4.24 5.70
C LYS A 167 -9.21 5.72 6.01
N ASN A 168 -8.77 6.54 5.08
CA ASN A 168 -9.00 7.96 5.14
C ASN A 168 -10.32 8.30 4.43
N ASP A 169 -10.91 9.44 4.78
CA ASP A 169 -12.04 9.96 4.02
C ASP A 169 -11.63 10.15 2.53
N PRO A 170 -12.40 9.61 1.57
CA PRO A 170 -12.03 9.70 0.15
C PRO A 170 -11.90 11.12 -0.39
N LEU A 171 -12.72 12.07 0.10
CA LEU A 171 -12.62 13.47 -0.29
C LEU A 171 -11.37 14.11 0.30
N PHE A 172 -11.02 13.77 1.55
CA PHE A 172 -9.75 14.20 2.14
C PHE A 172 -8.55 13.69 1.34
N LEU A 173 -8.53 12.41 0.93
CA LEU A 173 -7.46 11.88 0.08
C LEU A 173 -7.40 12.59 -1.27
N LEU A 174 -8.55 12.88 -1.88
CA LEU A 174 -8.61 13.61 -3.14
C LEU A 174 -8.09 15.04 -3.01
N ASP A 175 -8.41 15.74 -1.92
CA ASP A 175 -7.92 17.09 -1.67
C ASP A 175 -6.41 17.13 -1.38
N LEU A 176 -5.89 16.15 -0.62
CA LEU A 176 -4.44 15.95 -0.49
C LEU A 176 -3.79 15.68 -1.84
N ALA A 177 -4.43 14.87 -2.70
CA ALA A 177 -3.93 14.57 -4.03
C ALA A 177 -3.89 15.81 -4.92
N LYS A 178 -4.89 16.70 -4.88
CA LYS A 178 -4.85 17.97 -5.63
C LYS A 178 -3.63 18.81 -5.25
N ASN A 179 -3.32 18.90 -3.96
CA ASN A 179 -2.14 19.62 -3.48
C ASN A 179 -0.83 18.93 -3.88
N HIS A 180 -0.74 17.61 -3.70
CA HIS A 180 0.49 16.84 -3.97
C HIS A 180 0.77 16.66 -5.47
N LEU A 181 -0.27 16.38 -6.25
CA LEU A 181 -0.23 16.23 -7.70
C LEU A 181 -0.31 17.58 -8.42
N LYS A 182 -0.48 18.71 -7.71
CA LYS A 182 -0.61 20.06 -8.27
C LYS A 182 -1.74 20.19 -9.30
N ILE A 183 -2.86 19.51 -9.07
CA ILE A 183 -4.03 19.56 -9.95
C ILE A 183 -4.85 20.77 -9.54
N ALA A 184 -5.03 21.71 -10.48
CA ALA A 184 -5.81 22.94 -10.32
C ALA A 184 -7.33 22.66 -10.26
#